data_AF-A0A5F2BH37-F1
#
_entry.id   AF-A0A5F2BH37-F1
#
_cell.length_a   1.000
_cell.length_b   1.000
_cell.length_c   1.000
_cell.angle_alpha   90.00
_cell.angle_beta   90.00
_cell.angle_gamma   90.00
#
_symmetry.space_group_name_H-M   'P 1'
#
loop_
_entity.id
_entity.type
_entity.pdbx_description
1 polymer ?
#
loop_
_entity_poly.entity_id
_entity_poly.type
_entity_poly.pdbx_seq_one_letter_code
_entity_poly.pdbx_strand_id
1 'polypeptide(L)'
;MFKDAVARLRDRVKTSNVMKSGETDPDLQSLASKVTTLLDAGSISADTEKITEWAIAQGVSEENAKTFATDVVDAYFEDTADDMVNKSELGSDSEANEEETGEKLKDKKKREKEEKDKEIEKSQRTFLSNIQNTLEVLKSNQETLAAAIEHLLDRSEENSKLNTEFQKLKSELASLSNRPANEKTPVTTNVQKSGESGNLQGFVTQENRDQIEKLIIKGIETGECFLEDMSFYQSTWRLTDRAAKAVNKFKEVQK
;
A
#
# COMPACT_ATOMS: atom_id res chain seq x y z
N MET A 1 3.24 -26.65 -2.91
CA MET A 1 3.53 -25.23 -3.13
C MET A 1 2.25 -24.41 -3.27
N PHE A 2 1.50 -24.41 -4.39
CA PHE A 2 0.20 -23.70 -4.46
C PHE A 2 -0.76 -23.84 -3.27
N LYS A 3 -1.10 -25.07 -2.87
CA LYS A 3 -2.02 -25.30 -1.72
C LYS A 3 -1.50 -24.69 -0.41
N ASP A 4 -0.18 -24.59 -0.27
CA ASP A 4 0.50 -24.04 0.90
C ASP A 4 0.47 -22.51 0.89
N ALA A 5 0.67 -21.89 -0.29
CA ALA A 5 0.54 -20.43 -0.47
C ALA A 5 -0.89 -19.95 -0.20
N VAL A 6 -1.90 -20.67 -0.70
CA VAL A 6 -3.32 -20.34 -0.46
C VAL A 6 -3.69 -20.53 1.02
N ALA A 7 -3.18 -21.59 1.67
CA ALA A 7 -3.40 -21.82 3.10
C ALA A 7 -2.78 -20.70 3.95
N ARG A 8 -1.52 -20.34 3.66
CA ARG A 8 -0.81 -19.24 4.32
C ARG A 8 -1.55 -17.91 4.16
N LEU A 9 -2.00 -17.58 2.96
CA LEU A 9 -2.77 -16.36 2.70
C LEU A 9 -4.09 -16.36 3.46
N ARG A 10 -4.82 -17.49 3.45
CA ARG A 10 -6.10 -17.62 4.15
C ARG A 10 -5.96 -17.43 5.66
N ASP A 11 -4.92 -18.00 6.27
CA ASP A 11 -4.67 -17.82 7.70
C ASP A 11 -4.26 -16.39 8.02
N ARG A 12 -3.43 -15.78 7.17
CA ARG A 12 -2.96 -14.40 7.33
C ARG A 12 -4.10 -13.38 7.23
N VAL A 13 -5.02 -13.56 6.28
CA VAL A 13 -6.24 -12.74 6.13
C VAL A 13 -7.15 -12.83 7.37
N LYS A 14 -7.24 -14.00 8.01
CA LYS A 14 -8.03 -14.15 9.25
C LYS A 14 -7.38 -13.45 10.44
N THR A 15 -6.06 -13.41 10.51
CA THR A 15 -5.31 -12.80 11.61
C THR A 15 -5.07 -11.31 11.43
N SER A 16 -5.06 -10.82 10.19
CA SER A 16 -4.83 -9.42 9.88
C SER A 16 -6.12 -8.63 10.16
N ASN A 17 -6.01 -7.57 10.96
CA ASN A 17 -7.11 -6.65 11.28
C ASN A 17 -7.40 -5.69 10.11
N VAL A 18 -7.40 -6.23 8.89
CA VAL A 18 -7.75 -5.49 7.68
C VAL A 18 -9.26 -5.30 7.73
N MET A 19 -9.67 -4.06 7.92
CA MET A 19 -11.04 -3.64 7.66
C MET A 19 -11.44 -4.20 6.30
N LYS A 20 -12.39 -5.14 6.26
CA LYS A 20 -13.07 -5.48 5.00
C LYS A 20 -13.56 -4.15 4.45
N SER A 21 -13.23 -3.83 3.21
CA SER A 21 -13.81 -2.70 2.49
C SER A 21 -15.34 -2.88 2.50
N GLY A 22 -15.99 -2.31 3.49
CA GLY A 22 -17.37 -2.64 3.87
C GLY A 22 -17.94 -1.69 4.93
N GLU A 23 -17.45 -0.45 4.96
CA GLU A 23 -18.03 0.63 5.78
C GLU A 23 -18.13 1.94 4.98
N THR A 24 -18.33 1.81 3.67
CA THR A 24 -18.82 2.87 2.79
C THR A 24 -19.94 2.24 2.00
N ASP A 25 -21.17 2.77 2.14
CA ASP A 25 -22.30 2.35 1.31
C ASP A 25 -21.85 2.35 -0.16
N PRO A 26 -21.88 1.21 -0.86
CA PRO A 26 -21.42 1.14 -2.23
C PRO A 26 -22.31 2.04 -3.09
N ASP A 27 -21.68 2.85 -3.95
CA ASP A 27 -22.38 3.69 -4.92
C ASP A 27 -23.04 2.81 -5.99
N LEU A 28 -24.29 2.42 -5.73
CA LEU A 28 -25.12 1.56 -6.57
C LEU A 28 -25.27 2.12 -8.00
N GLN A 29 -25.26 3.44 -8.17
CA GLN A 29 -25.37 4.06 -9.50
C GLN A 29 -24.10 3.83 -10.32
N SER A 30 -22.92 3.99 -9.70
CA SER A 30 -21.64 3.68 -10.37
C SER A 30 -21.49 2.21 -10.71
N LEU A 31 -22.05 1.32 -9.88
CA LEU A 31 -22.04 -0.12 -10.09
C LEU A 31 -22.96 -0.50 -11.25
N ALA A 32 -24.16 0.08 -11.34
CA ALA A 32 -25.09 -0.15 -12.43
C ALA A 32 -24.45 0.17 -13.79
N SER A 33 -23.81 1.33 -13.94
CA SER A 33 -23.12 1.71 -15.19
C SER A 33 -21.99 0.75 -15.56
N LYS A 34 -21.25 0.22 -14.58
CA LYS A 34 -20.19 -0.77 -14.81
C LYS A 34 -20.76 -2.11 -15.25
N VAL A 35 -21.86 -2.58 -14.64
CA VAL A 35 -22.52 -3.83 -15.05
C VAL A 35 -23.06 -3.71 -16.47
N THR A 36 -23.74 -2.62 -16.81
CA THR A 36 -24.24 -2.38 -18.17
C THR A 36 -23.10 -2.40 -19.19
N THR A 37 -21.96 -1.75 -18.88
CA THR A 37 -20.79 -1.78 -19.77
C THR A 37 -20.22 -3.20 -19.94
N LEU A 38 -20.25 -4.03 -18.88
CA LEU A 38 -19.79 -5.42 -18.94
C LEU A 38 -20.76 -6.35 -19.67
N LEU A 39 -22.07 -6.05 -19.61
CA LEU A 39 -23.12 -6.71 -20.38
C LEU A 39 -22.98 -6.39 -21.88
N ASP A 40 -22.80 -5.11 -22.23
CA ASP A 40 -22.54 -4.67 -23.61
C ASP A 40 -21.25 -5.28 -24.19
N ALA A 41 -20.22 -5.40 -23.36
CA ALA A 41 -18.95 -6.03 -23.74
C ALA A 41 -19.01 -7.57 -23.80
N GLY A 42 -20.15 -8.18 -23.44
CA GLY A 42 -20.32 -9.64 -23.38
C GLY A 42 -19.43 -10.34 -22.34
N SER A 43 -18.89 -9.60 -21.38
CA SER A 43 -17.98 -10.13 -20.34
C SER A 43 -18.73 -10.78 -19.17
N ILE A 44 -19.98 -10.38 -18.95
CA ILE A 44 -20.93 -11.00 -18.03
C ILE A 44 -22.22 -11.28 -18.82
N SER A 45 -22.89 -12.40 -18.53
CA SER A 45 -24.24 -12.62 -19.08
C SER A 45 -25.29 -11.93 -18.21
N ALA A 46 -26.40 -11.55 -18.82
CA ALA A 46 -27.54 -10.94 -18.16
C ALA A 46 -28.36 -11.93 -17.30
N ASP A 47 -27.66 -12.75 -16.51
CA ASP A 47 -28.25 -13.64 -15.53
C ASP A 47 -28.24 -12.92 -14.18
N THR A 48 -29.40 -12.83 -13.52
CA THR A 48 -29.54 -12.22 -12.20
C THR A 48 -28.56 -12.84 -11.20
N GLU A 49 -28.38 -14.17 -11.21
CA GLU A 49 -27.43 -14.87 -10.33
C GLU A 49 -25.98 -14.39 -10.52
N LYS A 50 -25.50 -14.25 -11.75
CA LYS A 50 -24.12 -13.79 -12.00
C LYS A 50 -23.92 -12.33 -11.64
N ILE A 51 -24.95 -11.50 -11.84
CA ILE A 51 -24.92 -10.09 -11.44
C ILE A 51 -24.99 -9.97 -9.91
N THR A 52 -25.71 -10.86 -9.21
CA THR A 52 -25.68 -10.91 -7.74
C THR A 52 -24.31 -11.30 -7.19
N GLU A 53 -23.67 -12.33 -7.74
CA GLU A 53 -22.32 -12.74 -7.34
C GLU A 53 -21.30 -11.63 -7.59
N TRP A 54 -21.45 -10.94 -8.72
CA TRP A 54 -20.63 -9.77 -9.05
C TRP A 54 -20.86 -8.62 -8.07
N ALA A 55 -22.11 -8.29 -7.75
CA ALA A 55 -22.45 -7.20 -6.83
C ALA A 55 -21.95 -7.48 -5.40
N ILE A 56 -22.05 -8.74 -4.95
CA ILE A 56 -21.47 -9.19 -3.67
C ILE A 56 -19.95 -9.04 -3.69
N ALA A 57 -19.30 -9.39 -4.80
CA ALA A 57 -17.85 -9.21 -4.96
C ALA A 57 -17.42 -7.71 -4.95
N GLN A 58 -18.32 -6.80 -5.30
CA GLN A 58 -18.12 -5.34 -5.22
C GLN A 58 -18.48 -4.75 -3.84
N GLY A 59 -18.92 -5.57 -2.87
CA GLY A 59 -19.21 -5.14 -1.51
C GLY A 59 -20.67 -4.77 -1.23
N VAL A 60 -21.60 -5.09 -2.13
CA VAL A 60 -23.04 -4.97 -1.87
C VAL A 60 -23.49 -6.11 -0.94
N SER A 61 -24.32 -5.82 0.06
CA SER A 61 -24.90 -6.84 0.94
C SER A 61 -25.75 -7.84 0.13
N GLU A 62 -25.82 -9.10 0.56
CA GLU A 62 -26.54 -10.15 -0.18
C GLU A 62 -28.03 -9.81 -0.44
N GLU A 63 -28.65 -9.07 0.47
CA GLU A 63 -30.04 -8.61 0.36
C GLU A 63 -30.17 -7.51 -0.71
N ASN A 64 -29.26 -6.53 -0.71
CA ASN A 64 -29.27 -5.44 -1.69
C ASN A 64 -28.74 -5.88 -3.07
N ALA A 65 -27.87 -6.89 -3.12
CA ALA A 65 -27.31 -7.41 -4.36
C ALA A 65 -28.37 -8.09 -5.23
N LYS A 66 -29.34 -8.77 -4.59
CA LYS A 66 -30.48 -9.39 -5.29
C LYS A 66 -31.37 -8.34 -5.96
N THR A 67 -31.76 -7.31 -5.21
CA THR A 67 -32.57 -6.20 -5.74
C THR A 67 -31.80 -5.42 -6.81
N PHE A 68 -30.52 -5.16 -6.60
CA PHE A 68 -29.67 -4.50 -7.59
C PHE A 68 -29.57 -5.31 -8.89
N ALA A 69 -29.41 -6.64 -8.81
CA ALA A 69 -29.32 -7.49 -9.99
C ALA A 69 -30.64 -7.52 -10.79
N THR A 70 -31.79 -7.56 -10.11
CA THR A 70 -33.09 -7.45 -10.78
C THR A 70 -33.26 -6.09 -11.43
N ASP A 71 -32.96 -5.00 -10.72
CA ASP A 71 -33.11 -3.63 -11.23
C ASP A 71 -32.23 -3.37 -12.46
N VAL A 72 -30.99 -3.90 -12.48
CA VAL A 72 -30.08 -3.74 -13.62
C VAL A 72 -30.50 -4.58 -14.82
N VAL A 73 -30.97 -5.81 -14.60
CA VAL A 73 -31.47 -6.66 -15.70
C VAL A 73 -32.74 -6.08 -16.29
N ASP A 74 -33.67 -5.66 -15.44
CA ASP A 74 -34.92 -5.05 -15.85
C ASP A 74 -34.63 -3.74 -16.63
N ALA A 75 -33.79 -2.85 -16.11
CA ALA A 75 -33.40 -1.63 -16.83
C ALA A 75 -32.64 -1.89 -18.14
N TYR A 76 -31.83 -2.96 -18.22
CA TYR A 76 -31.09 -3.32 -19.43
C TYR A 76 -32.00 -3.83 -20.55
N PHE A 77 -33.08 -4.54 -20.21
CA PHE A 77 -34.01 -5.09 -21.18
C PHE A 77 -35.28 -4.25 -21.39
N GLU A 78 -35.65 -3.35 -20.46
CA GLU A 78 -36.80 -2.45 -20.59
C GLU A 78 -36.67 -1.48 -21.78
N ASP A 79 -35.45 -1.06 -22.14
CA ASP A 79 -35.21 -0.17 -23.28
C ASP A 79 -35.26 -0.90 -24.65
N THR A 80 -35.53 -2.22 -24.66
CA THR A 80 -35.61 -3.06 -25.87
C THR A 80 -36.99 -3.69 -26.11
N ALA A 81 -38.01 -3.34 -25.34
CA ALA A 81 -39.35 -3.93 -25.46
C ALA A 81 -40.16 -3.47 -26.70
N ASP A 82 -39.59 -2.67 -27.60
CA ASP A 82 -40.30 -2.14 -28.78
C ASP A 82 -39.62 -2.40 -30.13
N ASP A 83 -38.71 -3.38 -30.26
CA ASP A 83 -38.23 -3.78 -31.59
C ASP A 83 -38.13 -5.29 -31.83
N MET A 84 -38.83 -5.71 -32.88
CA MET A 84 -39.09 -7.07 -33.34
C MET A 84 -37.83 -7.91 -33.59
N VAL A 85 -37.90 -9.22 -33.29
CA VAL A 85 -37.42 -10.22 -34.25
C VAL A 85 -38.32 -11.47 -34.28
N ASN A 86 -39.24 -11.47 -35.24
CA ASN A 86 -39.82 -12.68 -35.84
C ASN A 86 -38.84 -13.28 -36.85
N LYS A 87 -38.46 -14.57 -36.73
CA LYS A 87 -38.09 -15.47 -37.86
C LYS A 87 -37.94 -16.92 -37.35
N SER A 88 -38.99 -17.74 -37.41
CA SER A 88 -39.34 -18.70 -38.50
C SER A 88 -38.40 -19.90 -38.68
N GLU A 89 -38.86 -21.05 -38.18
CA GLU A 89 -39.01 -22.37 -38.82
C GLU A 89 -38.33 -22.74 -40.17
N LEU A 90 -37.72 -23.94 -40.17
CA LEU A 90 -37.84 -25.10 -41.12
C LEU A 90 -36.92 -25.29 -42.36
N GLY A 91 -36.51 -26.56 -42.55
CA GLY A 91 -36.12 -27.23 -43.83
C GLY A 91 -34.81 -28.06 -43.74
N SER A 92 -34.77 -29.39 -43.60
CA SER A 92 -35.23 -30.54 -44.42
C SER A 92 -34.41 -30.82 -45.70
N ASP A 93 -33.78 -32.01 -45.69
CA ASP A 93 -33.36 -32.97 -46.75
C ASP A 93 -32.61 -32.55 -48.02
N SER A 94 -31.55 -33.33 -48.31
CA SER A 94 -31.40 -34.05 -49.59
C SER A 94 -30.35 -35.17 -49.47
N GLU A 95 -30.81 -36.42 -49.56
CA GLU A 95 -29.99 -37.53 -50.07
C GLU A 95 -29.73 -37.34 -51.57
N ALA A 96 -28.56 -37.79 -52.06
CA ALA A 96 -28.39 -38.22 -53.45
C ALA A 96 -27.19 -39.16 -53.57
N ASN A 97 -27.50 -40.38 -54.03
CA ASN A 97 -26.65 -41.50 -54.44
C ASN A 97 -25.51 -41.13 -55.41
N GLU A 98 -24.40 -41.88 -55.37
CA GLU A 98 -23.89 -42.58 -56.56
C GLU A 98 -22.90 -43.70 -56.19
N GLU A 99 -23.11 -44.86 -56.80
CA GLU A 99 -22.41 -46.12 -56.60
C GLU A 99 -21.04 -46.13 -57.29
N GLU A 100 -19.96 -46.40 -56.53
CA GLU A 100 -18.70 -46.87 -57.10
C GLU A 100 -18.27 -48.21 -56.49
N THR A 101 -17.82 -49.08 -57.37
CA THR A 101 -17.30 -50.45 -57.23
C THR A 101 -16.70 -50.89 -55.86
N GLY A 102 -17.23 -51.98 -55.32
CA GLY A 102 -17.18 -52.38 -53.90
C GLY A 102 -15.92 -53.03 -53.31
N GLU A 103 -14.80 -53.17 -54.04
CA GLU A 103 -13.57 -53.77 -53.47
C GLU A 103 -12.42 -52.77 -53.25
N LYS A 104 -12.19 -51.82 -54.17
CA LYS A 104 -11.17 -50.77 -53.99
C LYS A 104 -11.60 -49.68 -52.99
N LEU A 105 -12.90 -49.45 -52.84
CA LEU A 105 -13.47 -48.49 -51.90
C LEU A 105 -13.36 -48.93 -50.44
N LYS A 106 -13.35 -50.24 -50.16
CA LYS A 106 -13.23 -50.75 -48.78
C LYS A 106 -11.84 -50.53 -48.21
N ASP A 107 -10.78 -50.82 -48.97
CA ASP A 107 -9.40 -50.59 -48.52
C ASP A 107 -9.05 -49.10 -48.41
N LYS A 108 -9.56 -48.27 -49.33
CA LYS A 108 -9.38 -46.81 -49.27
C LYS A 108 -10.13 -46.19 -48.08
N LYS A 109 -11.38 -46.60 -47.82
CA LYS A 109 -12.13 -46.20 -46.62
C LYS A 109 -11.46 -46.68 -45.32
N LYS A 110 -10.85 -47.86 -45.30
CA LYS A 110 -10.20 -48.41 -44.11
C LYS A 110 -8.93 -47.63 -43.76
N ARG A 111 -8.11 -47.29 -44.76
CA ARG A 111 -6.93 -46.42 -44.59
C ARG A 111 -7.29 -44.99 -44.20
N GLU A 112 -8.31 -44.39 -44.83
CA GLU A 112 -8.78 -43.05 -44.44
C GLU A 112 -9.34 -43.03 -43.02
N LYS A 113 -9.99 -44.11 -42.57
CA LYS A 113 -10.50 -44.22 -41.20
C LYS A 113 -9.35 -44.35 -40.19
N GLU A 114 -8.34 -45.16 -40.48
CA GLU A 114 -7.14 -45.27 -39.62
C GLU A 114 -6.32 -43.96 -39.57
N GLU A 115 -6.22 -43.21 -40.67
CA GLU A 115 -5.58 -41.88 -40.66
C GLU A 115 -6.39 -40.87 -39.85
N LYS A 116 -7.72 -40.83 -40.03
CA LYS A 116 -8.61 -39.99 -39.23
C LYS A 116 -8.56 -40.35 -37.76
N ASP A 117 -8.54 -41.63 -37.40
CA ASP A 117 -8.45 -42.07 -36.00
C ASP A 117 -7.11 -41.66 -35.38
N LYS A 118 -5.99 -41.75 -36.11
CA LYS A 118 -4.67 -41.26 -35.66
C LYS A 118 -4.63 -39.74 -35.53
N GLU A 119 -5.30 -39.01 -36.43
CA GLU A 119 -5.40 -37.55 -36.37
C GLU A 119 -6.28 -37.09 -35.21
N ILE A 120 -7.38 -37.80 -34.93
CA ILE A 120 -8.23 -37.62 -33.76
C ILE A 120 -7.44 -37.89 -32.48
N GLU A 121 -6.66 -38.96 -32.42
CA GLU A 121 -5.86 -39.27 -31.23
C GLU A 121 -4.74 -38.23 -31.00
N LYS A 122 -4.09 -37.78 -32.08
CA LYS A 122 -3.06 -36.74 -32.01
C LYS A 122 -3.65 -35.40 -31.56
N SER A 123 -4.82 -35.03 -32.09
CA SER A 123 -5.53 -33.81 -31.71
C SER A 123 -6.02 -33.87 -30.25
N GLN A 124 -6.49 -35.03 -29.78
CA GLN A 124 -6.83 -35.26 -28.37
C GLN A 124 -5.62 -35.10 -27.44
N ARG A 125 -4.46 -35.66 -27.82
CA ARG A 125 -3.22 -35.50 -27.04
C ARG A 125 -2.75 -34.05 -27.00
N THR A 126 -2.80 -33.33 -28.12
CA THR A 126 -2.46 -31.90 -28.14
C THR A 126 -3.44 -31.07 -27.31
N PHE A 127 -4.73 -31.41 -27.33
CA PHE A 127 -5.74 -30.75 -26.51
C PHE A 127 -5.46 -30.95 -25.00
N LEU A 128 -5.18 -32.19 -24.57
CA LEU A 128 -4.82 -32.47 -23.18
C LEU A 128 -3.51 -31.77 -22.77
N SER A 129 -2.51 -31.74 -23.64
CA SER A 129 -1.26 -31.01 -23.41
C SER A 129 -1.51 -29.50 -23.25
N ASN A 130 -2.40 -28.93 -24.06
CA ASN A 130 -2.75 -27.52 -23.96
C ASN A 130 -3.48 -27.21 -22.64
N ILE A 131 -4.39 -28.09 -22.20
CA ILE A 131 -5.03 -27.99 -20.89
C ILE A 131 -3.99 -28.03 -19.76
N GLN A 132 -3.03 -28.94 -19.84
CA GLN A 132 -2.02 -29.06 -18.80
C GLN A 132 -1.15 -27.79 -18.72
N ASN A 133 -0.73 -27.26 -19.87
CA ASN A 133 0.03 -26.01 -19.95
C ASN A 133 -0.77 -24.81 -19.41
N THR A 134 -2.05 -24.67 -19.78
CA THR A 134 -2.87 -23.57 -19.28
C THR A 134 -3.12 -23.68 -17.78
N LEU A 135 -3.25 -24.89 -17.25
CA LEU A 135 -3.44 -25.13 -15.82
C LEU A 135 -2.15 -24.82 -15.03
N GLU A 136 -0.98 -25.11 -15.60
CA GLU A 136 0.31 -24.75 -15.03
C GLU A 136 0.53 -23.23 -15.00
N VAL A 137 0.21 -22.54 -16.10
CA VAL A 137 0.20 -21.06 -16.17
C VAL A 137 -0.77 -20.48 -15.15
N LEU A 138 -2.00 -21.02 -15.05
CA LEU A 138 -2.99 -20.55 -14.09
C LEU A 138 -2.48 -20.69 -12.65
N LYS A 139 -1.86 -21.82 -12.32
CA LYS A 139 -1.28 -22.07 -11.00
C LYS A 139 -0.15 -21.07 -10.69
N SER A 140 0.75 -20.83 -11.64
CA SER A 140 1.83 -19.84 -11.49
C SER A 140 1.28 -18.41 -11.30
N ASN A 141 0.25 -18.05 -12.06
CA ASN A 141 -0.41 -16.75 -11.94
C ASN A 141 -1.09 -16.60 -10.58
N GLN A 142 -1.75 -17.64 -10.07
CA GLN A 142 -2.37 -17.61 -8.74
C GLN A 142 -1.33 -17.55 -7.61
N GLU A 143 -0.17 -18.22 -7.75
CA GLU A 143 0.95 -18.07 -6.80
C GLU A 143 1.49 -16.63 -6.79
N THR A 144 1.62 -16.02 -7.98
CA THR A 144 2.04 -14.62 -8.12
C THR A 144 1.03 -13.66 -7.50
N LEU A 145 -0.26 -13.91 -7.71
CA LEU A 145 -1.35 -13.10 -7.14
C LEU A 145 -1.36 -13.21 -5.62
N ALA A 146 -1.17 -14.43 -5.07
CA ALA A 146 -1.06 -14.62 -3.62
C ALA A 146 0.13 -13.85 -3.04
N ALA A 147 1.30 -13.89 -3.67
CA ALA A 147 2.47 -13.13 -3.25
C ALA A 147 2.24 -11.61 -3.31
N ALA A 148 1.55 -11.12 -4.34
CA ALA A 148 1.19 -9.71 -4.45
C ALA A 148 0.23 -9.28 -3.33
N ILE A 149 -0.74 -10.11 -2.96
CA ILE A 149 -1.64 -9.83 -1.83
C ILE A 149 -0.86 -9.81 -0.51
N GLU A 150 0.04 -10.78 -0.28
CA GLU A 150 0.89 -10.75 0.93
C GLU A 150 1.70 -9.46 1.03
N HIS A 151 2.29 -9.01 -0.08
CA HIS A 151 3.03 -7.75 -0.12
C HIS A 151 2.14 -6.52 0.17
N LEU A 152 0.89 -6.51 -0.32
CA LEU A 152 -0.06 -5.44 0.00
C LEU A 152 -0.48 -5.47 1.47
N LEU A 153 -0.65 -6.66 2.06
CA LEU A 153 -0.96 -6.82 3.48
C LEU A 153 0.20 -6.31 4.35
N ASP A 154 1.44 -6.66 4.02
CA ASP A 154 2.63 -6.18 4.75
C ASP A 154 2.74 -4.66 4.68
N ARG A 155 2.55 -4.08 3.50
CA ARG A 155 2.55 -2.61 3.32
C ARG A 155 1.40 -1.92 4.06
N SER A 156 0.24 -2.58 4.17
CA SER A 156 -0.90 -2.07 4.93
C SER A 156 -0.60 -2.04 6.44
N GLU A 157 0.04 -3.09 6.95
CA GLU A 157 0.47 -3.13 8.36
C GLU A 157 1.54 -2.08 8.67
N GLU A 158 2.51 -1.88 7.77
CA GLU A 158 3.52 -0.82 7.87
C GLU A 158 2.86 0.57 7.88
N ASN A 159 1.92 0.84 6.98
CA ASN A 159 1.18 2.11 6.95
C ASN A 159 0.39 2.34 8.24
N SER A 160 -0.21 1.30 8.82
CA SER A 160 -0.90 1.39 10.11
C SER A 160 0.07 1.79 11.23
N LYS A 161 1.23 1.13 11.32
CA LYS A 161 2.28 1.47 12.28
C LYS A 161 2.74 2.91 12.10
N LEU A 162 3.02 3.32 10.87
CA LEU A 162 3.44 4.69 10.54
C LEU A 162 2.38 5.72 10.94
N ASN A 163 1.10 5.44 10.71
CA ASN A 163 0.02 6.32 11.15
C ASN A 163 -0.02 6.44 12.68
N THR A 164 0.19 5.36 13.43
CA THR A 164 0.27 5.44 14.90
C THR A 164 1.46 6.27 15.39
N GLU A 165 2.63 6.12 14.76
CA GLU A 165 3.81 6.93 15.07
C GLU A 165 3.60 8.39 14.70
N PHE A 166 2.95 8.67 13.56
CA PHE A 166 2.59 10.01 13.15
C PHE A 166 1.65 10.68 14.15
N GLN A 167 0.64 9.96 14.67
CA GLN A 167 -0.25 10.49 15.70
C GLN A 167 0.49 10.73 17.03
N LYS A 168 1.44 9.86 17.41
CA LYS A 168 2.30 10.09 18.58
C LYS A 168 3.15 11.34 18.41
N LEU A 169 3.84 11.48 17.27
CA LEU A 169 4.62 12.66 16.92
C LEU A 169 3.76 13.93 16.93
N LYS A 170 2.54 13.86 16.38
CA LYS A 170 1.59 14.97 16.41
C LYS A 170 1.19 15.34 17.85
N SER A 171 0.98 14.35 18.72
CA SER A 171 0.68 14.55 20.14
C SER A 171 1.88 15.16 20.88
N GLU A 172 3.08 14.64 20.66
CA GLU A 172 4.32 15.19 21.23
C GLU A 172 4.58 16.62 20.76
N LEU A 173 4.43 16.89 19.46
CA LEU A 173 4.55 18.23 18.91
C LEU A 173 3.49 19.18 19.47
N ALA A 174 2.24 18.74 19.59
CA ALA A 174 1.18 19.52 20.22
C ALA A 174 1.50 19.79 21.70
N SER A 175 2.04 18.81 22.43
CA SER A 175 2.46 18.98 23.82
C SER A 175 3.61 19.97 23.97
N LEU A 176 4.60 19.95 23.06
CA LEU A 176 5.71 20.89 23.04
C LEU A 176 5.24 22.30 22.66
N SER A 177 4.33 22.40 21.68
CA SER A 177 3.73 23.66 21.27
C SER A 177 2.86 24.28 22.36
N ASN A 178 2.18 23.44 23.15
CA ASN A 178 1.34 23.89 24.28
C ASN A 178 2.13 24.04 25.58
N ARG A 179 3.42 23.69 25.59
CA ARG A 179 4.29 23.89 26.73
C ARG A 179 4.65 25.38 26.80
N PRO A 180 4.18 26.13 27.81
CA PRO A 180 4.58 27.51 27.96
C PRO A 180 6.10 27.55 28.18
N ALA A 181 6.79 28.52 27.57
CA ALA A 181 8.25 28.68 27.66
C ALA A 181 8.79 28.86 29.10
N ASN A 182 7.90 28.99 30.10
CA ASN A 182 8.19 29.11 31.51
C ASN A 182 7.37 28.10 32.34
N GLU A 183 7.51 26.80 32.10
CA GLU A 183 7.28 25.82 33.18
C GLU A 183 8.43 25.94 34.18
N LYS A 184 8.33 26.93 35.06
CA LYS A 184 9.13 26.95 36.28
C LYS A 184 8.68 25.74 37.08
N THR A 185 9.43 24.65 37.01
CA THR A 185 9.40 23.63 38.05
C THR A 185 9.53 24.36 39.38
N PRO A 186 8.57 24.21 40.32
CA PRO A 186 8.74 24.77 41.64
C PRO A 186 9.92 24.03 42.26
N VAL A 187 11.09 24.66 42.21
CA VAL A 187 12.27 24.22 42.94
C VAL A 187 11.88 24.29 44.41
N THR A 188 11.46 23.16 44.97
CA THR A 188 11.20 22.96 46.41
C THR A 188 12.48 22.66 47.19
N THR A 189 13.65 22.99 46.63
CA THR A 189 14.81 23.18 47.49
C THR A 189 14.71 24.57 48.07
N ASN A 190 14.69 24.65 49.40
CA ASN A 190 14.92 25.88 50.14
C ASN A 190 16.25 26.48 49.64
N VAL A 191 16.16 27.35 48.63
CA VAL A 191 17.24 28.26 48.33
C VAL A 191 17.21 29.25 49.47
N GLN A 192 18.01 28.98 50.50
CA GLN A 192 18.47 30.01 51.41
C GLN A 192 18.86 31.19 50.52
N LYS A 193 18.14 32.31 50.69
CA LYS A 193 18.62 33.61 50.25
C LYS A 193 19.87 33.92 51.08
N SER A 194 21.00 33.29 50.77
CA SER A 194 22.30 33.83 51.10
C SER A 194 22.52 34.97 50.12
N GLY A 195 22.27 36.18 50.61
CA GLY A 195 22.86 37.37 50.01
C GLY A 195 24.36 37.22 50.10
N GLU A 196 24.96 36.66 49.06
CA GLU A 196 26.40 36.69 48.82
C GLU A 196 26.63 36.32 47.36
N SER A 197 27.47 37.13 46.74
CA SER A 197 27.96 37.08 45.37
C SER A 197 28.54 35.71 45.01
N GLY A 198 27.68 34.75 44.69
CA GLY A 198 28.06 33.45 44.16
C GLY A 198 28.40 33.58 42.68
N ASN A 199 29.68 33.79 42.38
CA ASN A 199 30.24 33.64 41.04
C ASN A 199 29.84 32.27 40.46
N LEU A 200 28.80 32.23 39.63
CA LEU A 200 28.61 31.14 38.67
C LEU A 200 29.86 31.11 37.80
N GLN A 201 30.70 30.11 38.06
CA GLN A 201 32.05 30.01 37.51
C GLN A 201 32.02 30.16 35.99
N GLY A 202 32.69 31.20 35.49
CA GLY A 202 32.84 31.46 34.05
C GLY A 202 31.73 32.30 33.39
N PHE A 203 30.69 32.77 34.09
CA PHE A 203 29.68 33.64 33.48
C PHE A 203 30.17 35.09 33.36
N VAL A 204 30.11 35.65 32.15
CA VAL A 204 30.56 37.02 31.89
C VAL A 204 29.37 37.98 31.82
N THR A 205 29.38 38.99 32.69
CA THR A 205 28.39 40.08 32.68
C THR A 205 28.47 40.87 31.37
N GLN A 206 27.34 41.41 30.91
CA GLN A 206 27.23 42.07 29.60
C GLN A 206 28.23 43.24 29.43
N GLU A 207 28.55 43.95 30.51
CA GLU A 207 29.50 45.07 30.53
C GLU A 207 30.96 44.63 30.31
N ASN A 208 31.31 43.39 30.64
CA ASN A 208 32.69 42.88 30.57
C ASN A 208 32.94 42.04 29.31
N ARG A 209 31.98 41.96 28.39
CA ARG A 209 32.05 41.07 27.22
C ARG A 209 33.17 41.45 26.26
N ASP A 210 33.20 42.71 25.86
CA ASP A 210 34.20 43.22 24.91
C ASP A 210 35.63 43.15 25.46
N GLN A 211 35.78 43.34 26.79
CA GLN A 211 37.07 43.24 27.44
C GLN A 211 37.55 41.79 27.50
N ILE A 212 36.66 40.85 27.83
CA ILE A 212 37.01 39.44 27.91
C ILE A 212 37.25 38.85 26.52
N GLU A 213 36.49 39.26 25.50
CA GLU A 213 36.75 38.87 24.11
C GLU A 213 38.17 39.25 23.68
N LYS A 214 38.60 40.50 23.94
CA LYS A 214 39.98 40.95 23.66
C LYS A 214 41.03 40.12 24.40
N LEU A 215 40.75 39.71 25.65
CA LEU A 215 41.66 38.89 26.44
C LEU A 215 41.75 37.45 25.92
N ILE A 216 40.64 36.88 25.42
CA ILE A 216 40.65 35.56 24.77
C ILE A 216 41.42 35.64 23.45
N ILE A 217 41.22 36.68 22.63
CA ILE A 217 41.99 36.89 21.39
C ILE A 217 43.49 36.94 21.70
N LYS A 218 43.88 37.72 22.72
CA LYS A 218 45.27 37.79 23.16
C LYS A 218 45.79 36.42 23.64
N GLY A 219 44.96 35.64 24.33
CA GLY A 219 45.28 34.27 24.71
C GLY A 219 45.50 33.34 23.52
N ILE A 220 44.76 33.53 22.42
CA ILE A 220 44.95 32.80 21.16
C ILE A 220 46.28 33.22 20.51
N GLU A 221 46.60 34.50 20.48
CA GLU A 221 47.87 35.01 19.94
C GLU A 221 49.10 34.46 20.70
N THR A 222 48.97 34.27 22.01
CA THR A 222 50.04 33.68 22.84
C THR A 222 50.02 32.15 22.88
N GLY A 223 49.07 31.50 22.21
CA GLY A 223 48.91 30.03 22.18
C GLY A 223 48.37 29.41 23.47
N GLU A 224 47.80 30.21 24.38
CA GLU A 224 47.21 29.76 25.66
C GLU A 224 45.70 29.44 25.54
N CYS A 225 45.05 29.87 24.45
CA CYS A 225 43.66 29.59 24.10
C CYS A 225 43.56 29.13 22.65
N PHE A 226 42.48 28.43 22.31
CA PHE A 226 42.19 28.04 20.92
C PHE A 226 40.97 28.76 20.34
N LEU A 227 40.77 28.64 19.03
CA LEU A 227 39.65 29.25 18.33
C LEU A 227 38.29 28.74 18.86
N GLU A 228 38.24 27.48 19.28
CA GLU A 228 37.07 26.84 19.88
C GLU A 228 36.67 27.52 21.19
N ASP A 229 37.63 28.02 21.97
CA ASP A 229 37.35 28.73 23.21
C ASP A 229 36.66 30.08 22.93
N MET A 230 37.00 30.74 21.80
CA MET A 230 36.30 31.94 21.34
C MET A 230 34.90 31.63 20.82
N SER A 231 34.76 30.58 20.00
CA SER A 231 33.44 30.16 19.49
C SER A 231 32.50 29.75 20.62
N PHE A 232 33.02 29.07 21.65
CA PHE A 232 32.27 28.73 22.84
C PHE A 232 31.86 29.98 23.62
N TYR A 233 32.77 30.95 23.75
CA TYR A 233 32.49 32.21 24.43
C TYR A 233 31.39 33.04 23.73
N GLN A 234 31.45 33.19 22.41
CA GLN A 234 30.45 33.95 21.65
C GLN A 234 29.06 33.29 21.65
N SER A 235 29.00 31.97 21.66
CA SER A 235 27.73 31.21 21.65
C SER A 235 27.08 31.09 23.03
N THR A 236 27.88 30.98 24.09
CA THR A 236 27.37 30.69 25.45
C THR A 236 27.52 31.84 26.44
N TRP A 237 28.33 32.86 26.11
CA TRP A 237 28.79 33.92 27.02
C TRP A 237 29.43 33.39 28.30
N ARG A 238 30.03 32.19 28.21
CA ARG A 238 30.77 31.52 29.28
C ARG A 238 32.19 31.25 28.85
N LEU A 239 33.10 31.30 29.82
CA LEU A 239 34.50 30.94 29.63
C LEU A 239 34.69 29.44 29.82
N THR A 240 35.47 28.82 28.93
CA THR A 240 36.03 27.48 29.17
C THR A 240 37.09 27.55 30.28
N ASP A 241 37.42 26.43 30.92
CA ASP A 241 38.44 26.40 31.98
C ASP A 241 39.81 26.92 31.50
N ARG A 242 40.13 26.71 30.22
CA ARG A 242 41.35 27.24 29.58
C ARG A 242 41.28 28.75 29.41
N ALA A 243 40.20 29.25 28.81
CA ALA A 243 39.99 30.68 28.62
C ALA A 243 39.92 31.43 29.95
N ALA A 244 39.31 30.84 30.98
CA ALA A 244 39.26 31.42 32.32
C ALA A 244 40.65 31.57 32.95
N LYS A 245 41.53 30.56 32.79
CA LYS A 245 42.92 30.63 33.26
C LYS A 245 43.72 31.72 32.53
N ALA A 246 43.61 31.79 31.21
CA ALA A 246 44.29 32.80 30.41
C ALA A 246 43.80 34.22 30.76
N VAL A 247 42.47 34.42 30.82
CA VAL A 247 41.86 35.70 31.17
C VAL A 247 42.26 36.16 32.58
N ASN A 248 42.30 35.25 33.57
CA ASN A 248 42.75 35.60 34.91
C ASN A 248 44.23 35.97 34.95
N LYS A 249 45.08 35.23 34.24
CA LYS A 249 46.51 35.53 34.10
C LYS A 249 46.75 36.91 33.48
N PHE A 250 46.03 37.24 32.40
CA PHE A 250 46.17 38.56 31.76
C PHE A 250 45.56 39.70 32.59
N LYS A 251 44.50 39.43 33.37
CA LYS A 251 43.94 40.40 34.32
C LYS A 251 44.89 40.70 35.48
N GLU A 252 45.64 39.72 35.96
CA GLU A 252 46.66 39.91 36.99
C GLU A 252 47.87 40.72 36.49
N VAL A 253 48.23 40.58 35.21
CA VAL A 253 49.33 41.35 34.59
C VAL A 253 48.92 42.80 34.26
N GLN A 254 47.63 43.11 34.22
CA GLN A 254 47.10 44.46 33.97
C GLN A 254 46.75 45.26 35.23
N LYS A 255 46.88 44.67 36.43
CA LYS A 255 46.81 45.39 37.71
C LYS A 255 48.15 45.98 38.09
#